data_AF-A0A7Z9WWQ2-F1
#
_entry.id   AF-A0A7Z9WWQ2-F1
#
_cell.length_a   1.000
_cell.length_b   1.000
_cell.length_c   1.000
_cell.angle_alpha   90.00
_cell.angle_beta   90.00
_cell.angle_gamma   90.00
#
_symmetry.space_group_name_H-M   'P 1'
#
loop_
_entity.id
_entity.type
_entity.pdbx_description
1 polymer ?
#
loop_
_entity_poly.entity_id
_entity_poly.type
_entity_poly.pdbx_seq_one_letter_code
_entity_poly.pdbx_strand_id
1 'polypeptide(L)'
;NNLRQAAGDEKIIFVNWGMDNYDLLNGNNYEGFPKTDTTSYRTNWQQTVFGPVHNIGGYLDWLAQARQPNLTTIETYEDDSVPPPSDITYENPCLQSGFVPNYRKMRFGLTTALLGDGFFSYEISTNGHGALCLMWFDEYDNGGRERGYLGQPLGAAYRVTGIQLGPNLLSGGDFETQSDLDKWGLWADSGYAATITRDTGDTPSGTSSARINVTQAEGTDWKASFTYQPVVLSANTEYTISFQAKALSNRSMSVWAQQGSDPWKNYFSVDEVTLGTSWKHYEISVTSSSAGDTQAQFIFGLGQSTGTVFIDDVRLQVGSREVWRRDYSGGTVLVNVTSAEKIIELGATFKKIMGSQVPSINDGSEVNQVTLQARDGLILLLPAGTAGGTKSTVPLYQLLLLNNEQ
;
A
#
# COMPACT_ATOMS: atom_id res chain seq x y z
N ASN A 1 -28.34 -0.99 -5.00
CA ASN A 1 -29.44 -0.85 -5.99
C ASN A 1 -30.68 -0.15 -5.46
N ASN A 2 -31.39 -0.68 -4.46
CA ASN A 2 -32.69 -0.13 -4.03
C ASN A 2 -32.61 1.33 -3.53
N LEU A 3 -31.55 1.70 -2.80
CA LEU A 3 -31.35 3.08 -2.34
C LEU A 3 -31.22 4.07 -3.50
N ARG A 4 -30.39 3.75 -4.51
CA ARG A 4 -30.22 4.59 -5.70
C ARG A 4 -31.52 4.72 -6.49
N GLN A 5 -32.25 3.64 -6.69
CA GLN A 5 -33.55 3.67 -7.37
C GLN A 5 -34.57 4.55 -6.62
N ALA A 6 -34.57 4.51 -5.29
CA ALA A 6 -35.46 5.34 -4.47
C ALA A 6 -35.05 6.82 -4.42
N ALA A 7 -33.74 7.10 -4.37
CA ALA A 7 -33.21 8.47 -4.29
C ALA A 7 -33.27 9.21 -5.64
N GLY A 8 -33.17 8.47 -6.75
CA GLY A 8 -33.05 9.02 -8.11
C GLY A 8 -31.61 9.37 -8.48
N ASP A 9 -31.40 9.66 -9.77
CA ASP A 9 -30.05 9.82 -10.34
C ASP A 9 -29.37 11.15 -9.99
N GLU A 10 -30.13 12.17 -9.59
CA GLU A 10 -29.60 13.50 -9.30
C GLU A 10 -29.09 13.65 -7.86
N LYS A 11 -29.42 12.73 -6.96
CA LYS A 11 -29.04 12.85 -5.55
C LYS A 11 -27.61 12.36 -5.33
N ILE A 12 -26.85 13.13 -4.55
CA ILE A 12 -25.54 12.71 -4.05
C ILE A 12 -25.78 11.66 -2.97
N ILE A 13 -25.19 10.47 -3.13
CA ILE A 13 -25.16 9.45 -2.08
C ILE A 13 -23.70 9.28 -1.66
N PHE A 14 -23.35 9.88 -0.53
CA PHE A 14 -22.04 9.74 0.10
C PHE A 14 -22.13 8.73 1.23
N VAL A 15 -21.19 7.80 1.30
CA VAL A 15 -21.18 6.74 2.30
C VAL A 15 -19.94 6.80 3.18
N ASN A 16 -20.04 6.16 4.33
CA ASN A 16 -18.93 5.92 5.23
C ASN A 16 -18.68 4.40 5.29
N TRP A 17 -17.40 4.00 5.32
CA TRP A 17 -16.93 2.60 5.43
C TRP A 17 -17.14 1.70 4.20
N GLY A 18 -17.48 2.30 3.06
CA GLY A 18 -17.49 1.64 1.74
C GLY A 18 -18.54 0.54 1.55
N MET A 19 -18.91 0.32 0.28
CA MET A 19 -19.61 -0.84 -0.26
C MET A 19 -19.10 -1.05 -1.69
N ASP A 20 -19.06 -2.30 -2.16
CA ASP A 20 -18.55 -2.70 -3.48
C ASP A 20 -19.30 -2.11 -4.69
N ASN A 21 -20.49 -1.53 -4.48
CA ASN A 21 -21.32 -0.92 -5.51
C ASN A 21 -20.98 0.56 -5.77
N TYR A 22 -19.69 0.86 -6.00
CA TYR A 22 -19.13 2.20 -6.17
C TYR A 22 -19.88 3.04 -7.21
N ASP A 23 -20.23 2.39 -8.33
CA ASP A 23 -20.89 2.95 -9.51
C ASP A 23 -22.28 3.55 -9.24
N LEU A 24 -22.86 3.26 -8.07
CA LEU A 24 -24.15 3.79 -7.63
C LEU A 24 -24.02 4.95 -6.64
N LEU A 25 -22.81 5.23 -6.17
CA LEU A 25 -22.52 6.13 -5.07
C LEU A 25 -21.67 7.31 -5.56
N ASN A 26 -21.62 8.39 -4.79
CA ASN A 26 -20.91 9.63 -5.11
C ASN A 26 -19.64 9.79 -4.27
N GLY A 27 -19.05 8.67 -3.82
CA GLY A 27 -17.83 8.65 -3.05
C GLY A 27 -17.99 8.00 -1.67
N ASN A 28 -16.84 7.73 -1.07
CA ASN A 28 -16.71 7.09 0.24
C ASN A 28 -15.82 7.92 1.16
N ASN A 29 -16.11 7.88 2.45
CA ASN A 29 -15.24 8.37 3.47
C ASN A 29 -14.31 7.26 3.97
N TYR A 30 -13.00 7.45 3.80
CA TYR A 30 -11.95 6.65 4.44
C TYR A 30 -11.66 7.25 5.82
N GLU A 31 -12.61 7.01 6.74
CA GLU A 31 -12.60 7.55 8.08
C GLU A 31 -11.46 6.99 8.94
N GLY A 32 -10.77 7.88 9.65
CA GLY A 32 -9.65 7.54 10.52
C GLY A 32 -8.47 6.92 9.76
N PHE A 33 -8.29 7.25 8.48
CA PHE A 33 -7.20 6.75 7.65
C PHE A 33 -6.29 7.90 7.19
N PRO A 34 -4.96 7.71 7.17
CA PRO A 34 -4.21 6.62 7.79
C PRO A 34 -4.18 6.66 9.31
N LYS A 35 -4.32 5.50 9.94
CA LYS A 35 -4.02 5.31 11.37
C LYS A 35 -2.51 5.35 11.63
N THR A 36 -2.13 5.42 12.90
CA THR A 36 -0.72 5.31 13.35
C THR A 36 -0.09 3.97 12.94
N ASP A 37 -0.86 2.88 12.97
CA ASP A 37 -0.45 1.56 12.47
C ASP A 37 -0.62 1.42 10.94
N THR A 38 -1.07 2.48 10.28
CA THR A 38 -1.33 2.64 8.85
C THR A 38 -2.46 1.80 8.28
N THR A 39 -3.24 1.15 9.13
CA THR A 39 -4.38 0.36 8.69
C THR A 39 -5.60 1.24 8.47
N SER A 40 -6.54 0.74 7.68
CA SER A 40 -7.95 1.11 7.74
C SER A 40 -8.78 -0.15 7.58
N TYR A 41 -9.92 -0.25 8.28
CA TYR A 41 -10.87 -1.36 8.10
C TYR A 41 -10.25 -2.78 8.13
N ARG A 42 -9.19 -2.99 8.93
CA ARG A 42 -8.39 -4.23 9.01
C ARG A 42 -7.55 -4.56 7.77
N THR A 43 -7.44 -3.66 6.81
CA THR A 43 -6.51 -3.73 5.68
C THR A 43 -5.31 -2.82 5.89
N ASN A 44 -4.17 -3.20 5.28
CA ASN A 44 -2.98 -2.36 5.30
C ASN A 44 -3.15 -1.13 4.39
N TRP A 45 -2.24 -0.16 4.52
CA TRP A 45 -2.28 1.08 3.73
C TRP A 45 -2.32 0.81 2.22
N GLN A 46 -1.50 -0.12 1.71
CA GLN A 46 -1.38 -0.38 0.28
C GLN A 46 -2.70 -0.88 -0.32
N GLN A 47 -3.32 -1.86 0.34
CA GLN A 47 -4.64 -2.39 -0.04
C GLN A 47 -5.71 -1.30 0.08
N THR A 48 -5.69 -0.51 1.14
CA THR A 48 -6.66 0.58 1.35
C THR A 48 -6.57 1.63 0.25
N VAL A 49 -5.37 1.97 -0.23
CA VAL A 49 -5.18 3.00 -1.26
C VAL A 49 -5.39 2.45 -2.67
N PHE A 50 -4.64 1.42 -3.04
CA PHE A 50 -4.57 0.92 -4.42
C PHE A 50 -5.56 -0.19 -4.73
N GLY A 51 -6.14 -0.81 -3.69
CA GLY A 51 -7.14 -1.85 -3.86
C GLY A 51 -6.64 -3.11 -4.58
N PRO A 52 -7.60 -4.00 -4.92
CA PRO A 52 -8.95 -4.01 -4.37
C PRO A 52 -8.94 -4.50 -2.91
N VAL A 53 -9.83 -3.97 -2.09
CA VAL A 53 -10.23 -4.59 -0.82
C VAL A 53 -11.57 -5.27 -1.04
N HIS A 54 -11.68 -6.56 -0.70
CA HIS A 54 -12.94 -7.29 -0.79
C HIS A 54 -14.08 -6.55 -0.10
N ASN A 55 -15.20 -6.39 -0.81
CA ASN A 55 -16.47 -5.83 -0.35
C ASN A 55 -16.51 -4.32 -0.01
N ILE A 56 -15.37 -3.60 -0.01
CA ILE A 56 -15.34 -2.16 0.31
C ILE A 56 -14.54 -1.29 -0.67
N GLY A 57 -13.61 -1.86 -1.45
CA GLY A 57 -12.81 -1.15 -2.47
C GLY A 57 -11.68 -0.27 -1.94
N GLY A 58 -10.63 -0.13 -2.76
CA GLY A 58 -9.53 0.80 -2.49
C GLY A 58 -9.88 2.24 -2.83
N TYR A 59 -9.18 3.20 -2.21
CA TYR A 59 -9.41 4.63 -2.42
C TYR A 59 -9.35 5.03 -3.90
N LEU A 60 -8.38 4.50 -4.66
CA LEU A 60 -8.29 4.76 -6.09
C LEU A 60 -9.40 4.08 -6.90
N ASP A 61 -9.93 2.94 -6.45
CA ASP A 61 -11.11 2.32 -7.07
C ASP A 61 -12.32 3.25 -6.97
N TRP A 62 -12.55 3.82 -5.79
CA TRP A 62 -13.65 4.77 -5.57
C TRP A 62 -13.50 6.04 -6.39
N LEU A 63 -12.27 6.57 -6.50
CA LEU A 63 -12.00 7.73 -7.33
C LEU A 63 -12.29 7.47 -8.80
N ALA A 64 -11.97 6.27 -9.29
CA ALA A 64 -12.18 5.88 -10.68
C ALA A 64 -13.64 5.52 -10.99
N GLN A 65 -14.35 4.86 -10.08
CA GLN A 65 -15.61 4.17 -10.39
C GLN A 65 -16.85 4.89 -9.83
N ALA A 66 -16.73 5.73 -8.81
CA ALA A 66 -17.90 6.40 -8.24
C ALA A 66 -18.47 7.49 -9.17
N ARG A 67 -19.77 7.75 -9.03
CA ARG A 67 -20.49 8.76 -9.82
C ARG A 67 -20.00 10.16 -9.52
N GLN A 68 -20.03 11.01 -10.54
CA GLN A 68 -19.76 12.43 -10.40
C GLN A 68 -20.98 13.20 -9.85
N PRO A 69 -20.79 14.24 -9.00
CA PRO A 69 -19.52 14.62 -8.39
C PRO A 69 -19.04 13.53 -7.43
N ASN A 70 -17.76 13.17 -7.53
CA ASN A 70 -17.12 12.20 -6.66
C ASN A 70 -16.53 12.91 -5.44
N LEU A 71 -17.02 12.56 -4.25
CA LEU A 71 -16.67 13.16 -2.97
C LEU A 71 -15.80 12.23 -2.12
N THR A 72 -15.12 11.26 -2.74
CA THR A 72 -14.26 10.33 -2.02
C THR A 72 -13.22 11.09 -1.20
N THR A 73 -13.20 10.83 0.10
CA THR A 73 -12.46 11.62 1.09
C THR A 73 -11.57 10.71 1.91
N ILE A 74 -10.33 11.14 2.16
CA ILE A 74 -9.48 10.61 3.22
C ILE A 74 -9.65 11.50 4.44
N GLU A 75 -10.13 10.93 5.54
CA GLU A 75 -10.29 11.63 6.80
C GLU A 75 -9.30 11.04 7.81
N THR A 76 -8.27 11.82 8.16
CA THR A 76 -7.24 11.41 9.09
C THR A 76 -7.51 11.99 10.47
N TYR A 77 -7.43 11.15 11.50
CA TYR A 77 -7.55 11.60 12.89
C TYR A 77 -6.20 12.00 13.49
N GLU A 78 -6.19 13.03 14.33
CA GLU A 78 -5.09 13.37 15.23
C GLU A 78 -4.84 12.21 16.19
N ASP A 79 -5.92 11.75 16.84
CA ASP A 79 -5.91 10.63 17.78
C ASP A 79 -6.74 9.44 17.24
N ASP A 80 -6.11 8.25 17.21
CA ASP A 80 -6.79 7.01 16.79
C ASP A 80 -7.69 6.43 17.88
N SER A 81 -7.70 7.01 19.08
CA SER A 81 -8.54 6.55 20.17
C SER A 81 -10.02 6.74 19.87
N VAL A 82 -10.83 5.75 20.28
CA VAL A 82 -12.29 5.83 20.25
C VAL A 82 -12.74 6.12 21.68
N PRO A 83 -13.22 7.33 21.98
CA PRO A 83 -13.71 7.65 23.31
C PRO A 83 -14.92 6.75 23.65
N PRO A 84 -15.07 6.29 24.91
CA PRO A 84 -16.20 5.48 25.30
C PRO A 84 -17.53 6.24 25.09
N PRO A 85 -18.60 5.57 24.63
CA PRO A 85 -19.86 6.21 24.20
C PRO A 85 -20.64 6.96 25.30
N SER A 86 -20.20 6.90 26.55
CA SER A 86 -20.85 7.53 27.70
C SER A 86 -20.08 8.73 28.28
N ASP A 87 -18.94 9.12 27.70
CA ASP A 87 -18.16 10.22 28.24
C ASP A 87 -18.65 11.58 27.69
N ILE A 88 -19.45 12.27 28.50
CA ILE A 88 -19.92 13.64 28.28
C ILE A 88 -18.79 14.67 28.48
N THR A 89 -17.59 14.22 28.91
CA THR A 89 -16.45 15.09 29.24
C THR A 89 -15.29 15.03 28.24
N TYR A 90 -15.53 14.61 26.98
CA TYR A 90 -14.48 14.58 25.96
C TYR A 90 -13.67 15.89 25.96
N GLU A 91 -12.45 15.81 26.48
CA GLU A 91 -11.55 16.95 26.58
C GLU A 91 -10.90 17.14 25.22
N ASN A 92 -11.50 18.00 24.41
CA ASN A 92 -10.97 18.37 23.11
C ASN A 92 -9.52 18.91 23.26
N PRO A 93 -8.49 18.16 22.80
CA PRO A 93 -7.09 18.54 22.97
C PRO A 93 -6.80 19.91 22.36
N CYS A 94 -7.51 20.30 21.30
CA CYS A 94 -7.27 21.57 20.63
C CYS A 94 -7.69 22.81 21.46
N LEU A 95 -8.53 22.63 22.50
CA LEU A 95 -8.86 23.69 23.45
C LEU A 95 -7.84 23.82 24.58
N GLN A 96 -6.89 22.88 24.68
CA GLN A 96 -5.87 22.90 25.71
C GLN A 96 -4.74 23.88 25.33
N SER A 97 -4.31 24.68 26.30
CA SER A 97 -3.19 25.61 26.09
C SER A 97 -1.92 24.85 25.72
N GLY A 98 -1.30 25.24 24.60
CA GLY A 98 -0.07 24.61 24.12
C GLY A 98 -0.29 23.35 23.28
N PHE A 99 -1.53 23.07 22.85
CA PHE A 99 -1.80 22.06 21.85
C PHE A 99 -0.97 22.30 20.58
N VAL A 100 -0.32 21.23 20.11
CA VAL A 100 0.42 21.21 18.85
C VAL A 100 -0.12 20.05 18.03
N PRO A 101 -0.64 20.30 16.81
CA PRO A 101 -1.11 19.26 15.93
C PRO A 101 -0.03 18.23 15.63
N ASN A 102 -0.42 16.97 15.41
CA ASN A 102 0.44 15.96 14.84
C ASN A 102 0.65 16.22 13.35
N TYR A 103 1.49 17.21 13.04
CA TYR A 103 1.80 17.63 11.67
C TYR A 103 2.31 16.49 10.79
N ARG A 104 3.02 15.51 11.39
CA ARG A 104 3.49 14.32 10.66
C ARG A 104 2.31 13.47 10.18
N LYS A 105 1.36 13.18 11.07
CA LYS A 105 0.18 12.39 10.73
C LYS A 105 -0.74 13.14 9.75
N MET A 106 -0.91 14.45 9.95
CA MET A 106 -1.60 15.31 8.98
C MET A 106 -0.96 15.23 7.60
N ARG A 107 0.36 15.45 7.48
CA ARG A 107 1.06 15.34 6.20
C ARG A 107 0.92 13.95 5.60
N PHE A 108 1.05 12.90 6.39
CA PHE A 108 0.91 11.52 5.92
C PHE A 108 -0.47 11.25 5.31
N GLY A 109 -1.54 11.74 5.95
CA GLY A 109 -2.91 11.67 5.41
C GLY A 109 -3.11 12.51 4.15
N LEU A 110 -2.69 13.78 4.20
CA LEU A 110 -2.83 14.72 3.08
C LEU A 110 -2.10 14.21 1.84
N THR A 111 -0.85 13.78 2.00
CA THR A 111 -0.07 13.29 0.87
C THR A 111 -0.56 11.94 0.36
N THR A 112 -1.16 11.10 1.22
CA THR A 112 -1.88 9.90 0.78
C THR A 112 -3.08 10.28 -0.10
N ALA A 113 -3.88 11.28 0.29
CA ALA A 113 -4.99 11.77 -0.53
C ALA A 113 -4.50 12.32 -1.87
N LEU A 114 -3.39 13.06 -1.87
CA LEU A 114 -2.74 13.57 -3.07
C LEU A 114 -2.05 12.49 -3.92
N LEU A 115 -2.10 11.20 -3.58
CA LEU A 115 -1.81 10.13 -4.55
C LEU A 115 -2.97 9.90 -5.52
N GLY A 116 -4.18 10.35 -5.15
CA GLY A 116 -5.38 10.40 -5.98
C GLY A 116 -5.94 11.83 -6.08
N ASP A 117 -7.16 11.94 -6.57
CA ASP A 117 -7.85 13.22 -6.82
C ASP A 117 -8.99 13.48 -5.81
N GLY A 118 -8.94 12.82 -4.65
CA GLY A 118 -9.98 12.93 -3.64
C GLY A 118 -9.78 14.08 -2.67
N PHE A 119 -10.76 14.25 -1.79
CA PHE A 119 -10.73 15.24 -0.73
C PHE A 119 -9.92 14.75 0.48
N PHE A 120 -9.51 15.68 1.33
CA PHE A 120 -8.80 15.41 2.57
C PHE A 120 -9.42 16.20 3.72
N SER A 121 -9.58 15.54 4.87
CA SER A 121 -9.93 16.16 6.15
C SER A 121 -8.94 15.72 7.22
N TYR A 122 -8.63 16.63 8.15
CA TYR A 122 -7.86 16.32 9.35
C TYR A 122 -8.69 16.69 10.57
N GLU A 123 -9.01 15.70 11.40
CA GLU A 123 -9.92 15.85 12.52
C GLU A 123 -9.30 15.39 13.82
N ILE A 124 -9.85 15.81 14.96
CA ILE A 124 -9.26 15.48 16.27
C ILE A 124 -9.50 14.00 16.62
N SER A 125 -10.75 13.53 16.58
CA SER A 125 -11.12 12.13 16.88
C SER A 125 -12.56 11.82 16.47
N THR A 126 -12.99 10.57 16.71
CA THR A 126 -14.34 10.04 16.42
C THR A 126 -15.48 10.62 17.29
N ASN A 127 -15.21 11.16 18.49
CA ASN A 127 -16.28 11.65 19.36
C ASN A 127 -16.49 13.16 19.17
N GLY A 128 -17.53 13.50 18.41
CA GLY A 128 -17.94 14.88 18.16
C GLY A 128 -17.45 15.40 16.81
N HIS A 129 -17.98 14.82 15.72
CA HIS A 129 -17.88 15.23 14.29
C HIS A 129 -18.29 16.68 13.99
N GLY A 130 -17.94 17.63 14.85
CA GLY A 130 -18.24 19.04 14.74
C GLY A 130 -16.97 19.81 14.98
N ALA A 131 -16.13 19.94 13.94
CA ALA A 131 -15.16 21.02 13.77
C ALA A 131 -14.57 21.55 15.08
N LEU A 132 -14.08 20.63 15.91
CA LEU A 132 -13.74 20.93 17.30
C LEU A 132 -12.56 21.91 17.38
N CYS A 133 -11.74 21.93 16.33
CA CYS A 133 -10.98 23.09 15.86
C CYS A 133 -10.93 23.12 14.32
N LEU A 134 -11.14 24.28 13.71
CA LEU A 134 -10.77 24.49 12.32
C LEU A 134 -9.25 24.69 12.24
N MET A 135 -8.55 23.67 11.78
CA MET A 135 -7.09 23.68 11.66
C MET A 135 -6.70 23.99 10.23
N TRP A 136 -5.78 24.94 10.07
CA TRP A 136 -5.21 25.31 8.78
C TRP A 136 -3.73 24.96 8.78
N PHE A 137 -3.24 24.41 7.68
CA PHE A 137 -1.87 23.96 7.55
C PHE A 137 -1.15 24.65 6.40
N ASP A 138 0.15 24.92 6.56
CA ASP A 138 1.00 25.53 5.54
C ASP A 138 0.95 24.74 4.21
N GLU A 139 0.70 23.43 4.26
CA GLU A 139 0.52 22.54 3.11
C GLU A 139 -0.76 22.83 2.30
N TYR A 140 -1.77 23.50 2.85
CA TYR A 140 -3.02 23.77 2.12
C TYR A 140 -2.93 24.96 1.16
N ASP A 141 -2.04 25.91 1.42
CA ASP A 141 -1.88 27.13 0.64
C ASP A 141 -0.42 27.52 0.39
N ASN A 142 0.53 26.62 0.66
CA ASN A 142 1.95 26.85 0.54
C ASN A 142 2.42 28.07 1.36
N GLY A 143 2.06 28.08 2.64
CA GLY A 143 2.40 29.15 3.57
C GLY A 143 1.82 30.51 3.16
N GLY A 144 0.59 30.52 2.64
CA GLY A 144 -0.14 31.74 2.27
C GLY A 144 -0.02 32.21 0.81
N ARG A 145 0.37 31.34 -0.12
CA ARG A 145 0.41 31.61 -1.59
C ARG A 145 -0.86 31.21 -2.34
N GLU A 146 -1.96 31.02 -1.61
CA GLU A 146 -3.29 30.65 -2.11
C GLU A 146 -3.40 29.20 -2.62
N ARG A 147 -4.65 28.78 -2.88
CA ARG A 147 -5.01 27.41 -3.23
C ARG A 147 -4.55 27.06 -4.65
N GLY A 148 -4.32 25.77 -4.90
CA GLY A 148 -4.02 25.24 -6.23
C GLY A 148 -2.57 25.41 -6.68
N TYR A 149 -1.65 25.72 -5.75
CA TYR A 149 -0.23 25.94 -6.04
C TYR A 149 0.50 24.73 -6.64
N LEU A 150 0.02 23.50 -6.40
CA LEU A 150 0.53 22.28 -7.08
C LEU A 150 0.04 22.17 -8.53
N GLY A 151 -1.09 22.77 -8.87
CA GLY A 151 -1.72 22.64 -10.18
C GLY A 151 -2.25 21.24 -10.47
N GLN A 152 -2.23 20.84 -11.75
CA GLN A 152 -2.83 19.58 -12.21
C GLN A 152 -1.85 18.39 -12.08
N PRO A 153 -2.33 17.18 -11.80
CA PRO A 153 -1.48 15.99 -11.79
C PRO A 153 -0.92 15.71 -13.18
N LEU A 154 0.33 15.26 -13.25
CA LEU A 154 1.01 14.91 -14.50
C LEU A 154 0.89 13.42 -14.85
N GLY A 155 0.34 12.62 -13.93
CA GLY A 155 0.15 11.18 -14.09
C GLY A 155 -0.39 10.52 -12.82
N ALA A 156 -0.49 9.19 -12.87
CA ALA A 156 -0.80 8.37 -11.71
C ALA A 156 0.36 8.39 -10.69
N ALA A 157 0.05 8.06 -9.43
CA ALA A 157 1.07 7.80 -8.42
C ALA A 157 1.91 6.58 -8.80
N TYR A 158 3.19 6.59 -8.43
CA TYR A 158 4.13 5.51 -8.67
C TYR A 158 5.08 5.31 -7.48
N ARG A 159 5.61 4.10 -7.33
CA ARG A 159 6.61 3.81 -6.29
C ARG A 159 7.94 4.50 -6.62
N VAL A 160 8.55 5.10 -5.60
CA VAL A 160 9.90 5.64 -5.68
C VAL A 160 10.88 4.50 -5.90
N THR A 161 11.70 4.63 -6.94
CA THR A 161 12.75 3.65 -7.27
C THR A 161 14.01 3.88 -6.45
N GLY A 162 14.89 2.87 -6.38
CA GLY A 162 16.22 3.02 -5.76
C GLY A 162 16.24 2.88 -4.24
N ILE A 163 15.08 2.67 -3.59
CA ILE A 163 15.02 2.31 -2.17
C ILE A 163 15.70 0.95 -1.96
N GLN A 164 16.83 0.99 -1.25
CA GLN A 164 17.58 -0.20 -0.90
C GLN A 164 16.85 -0.97 0.21
N LEU A 165 16.75 -2.28 0.03
CA LEU A 165 16.29 -3.21 1.06
C LEU A 165 17.48 -3.88 1.72
N GLY A 166 17.24 -4.45 2.88
CA GLY A 166 18.18 -5.33 3.57
C GLY A 166 18.32 -6.69 2.88
N PRO A 167 18.99 -7.64 3.56
CA PRO A 167 19.32 -8.94 2.98
C PRO A 167 18.07 -9.72 2.57
N ASN A 168 18.20 -10.51 1.50
CA ASN A 168 17.24 -11.57 1.19
C ASN A 168 17.43 -12.71 2.20
N LEU A 169 16.33 -13.13 2.83
CA LEU A 169 16.32 -14.20 3.82
C LEU A 169 16.25 -15.59 3.17
N LEU A 170 15.97 -15.67 1.87
CA LEU A 170 15.91 -16.92 1.13
C LEU A 170 17.24 -17.15 0.43
N SER A 171 17.79 -18.35 0.57
CA SER A 171 18.98 -18.79 -0.16
C SER A 171 18.64 -19.47 -1.49
N GLY A 172 17.36 -19.57 -1.82
CA GLY A 172 16.82 -20.02 -3.09
C GLY A 172 15.52 -19.29 -3.45
N GLY A 173 14.87 -19.71 -4.54
CA GLY A 173 13.70 -19.04 -5.09
C GLY A 173 13.86 -18.54 -6.53
N ASP A 174 15.07 -18.64 -7.11
CA ASP A 174 15.29 -18.40 -8.55
C ASP A 174 15.00 -19.63 -9.39
N PHE A 175 14.98 -20.81 -8.76
CA PHE A 175 14.65 -22.10 -9.37
C PHE A 175 15.46 -22.42 -10.63
N GLU A 176 16.64 -21.83 -10.82
CA GLU A 176 17.48 -22.04 -12.01
C GLU A 176 18.15 -23.43 -12.01
N THR A 177 18.17 -24.07 -10.85
CA THR A 177 18.73 -25.42 -10.67
C THR A 177 17.78 -26.30 -9.86
N GLN A 178 17.89 -27.62 -10.04
CA GLN A 178 17.13 -28.57 -9.22
C GLN A 178 17.48 -28.44 -7.73
N SER A 179 18.76 -28.21 -7.42
CA SER A 179 19.23 -27.96 -6.04
C SER A 179 18.54 -26.75 -5.40
N ASP A 180 18.18 -25.74 -6.19
CA ASP A 180 17.44 -24.60 -5.68
C ASP A 180 15.98 -24.93 -5.38
N LEU A 181 15.32 -25.67 -6.28
CA LEU A 181 13.96 -26.16 -6.06
C LEU A 181 13.88 -27.13 -4.86
N ASP A 182 14.90 -27.96 -4.65
CA ASP A 182 14.97 -28.94 -3.56
C ASP A 182 15.07 -28.28 -2.17
N LYS A 183 15.38 -26.98 -2.07
CA LYS A 183 15.30 -26.22 -0.82
C LYS A 183 13.86 -25.94 -0.39
N TRP A 184 12.91 -26.10 -1.31
CA TRP A 184 11.50 -25.88 -1.06
C TRP A 184 10.76 -27.21 -0.91
N GLY A 185 9.87 -27.27 0.07
CA GLY A 185 8.98 -28.40 0.30
C GLY A 185 7.62 -28.17 -0.37
N LEU A 186 6.99 -29.27 -0.79
CA LEU A 186 5.57 -29.28 -1.14
C LEU A 186 4.86 -30.25 -0.21
N TRP A 187 3.83 -29.77 0.48
CA TRP A 187 3.01 -30.57 1.38
C TRP A 187 1.54 -30.53 0.94
N ALA A 188 0.85 -31.67 1.05
CA ALA A 188 -0.58 -31.79 0.81
C ALA A 188 -1.21 -32.71 1.86
N ASP A 189 -2.33 -32.29 2.44
CA ASP A 189 -3.08 -33.06 3.44
C ASP A 189 -3.94 -34.18 2.81
N SER A 190 -4.51 -35.05 3.63
CA SER A 190 -5.57 -35.97 3.20
C SER A 190 -6.72 -35.21 2.51
N GLY A 191 -7.11 -35.68 1.32
CA GLY A 191 -8.10 -35.01 0.47
C GLY A 191 -7.49 -33.96 -0.49
N TYR A 192 -6.18 -33.73 -0.44
CA TYR A 192 -5.45 -32.80 -1.29
C TYR A 192 -4.32 -33.52 -2.01
N ALA A 193 -3.96 -33.04 -3.19
CA ALA A 193 -2.86 -33.59 -3.96
C ALA A 193 -2.21 -32.50 -4.80
N ALA A 194 -0.88 -32.42 -4.74
CA ALA A 194 -0.09 -31.51 -5.54
C ALA A 194 1.26 -32.12 -5.91
N THR A 195 1.83 -31.69 -7.02
CA THR A 195 3.20 -32.05 -7.45
C THR A 195 4.00 -30.80 -7.77
N ILE A 196 5.30 -30.81 -7.50
CA ILE A 196 6.22 -29.75 -7.89
C ILE A 196 7.27 -30.28 -8.86
N THR A 197 7.57 -29.49 -9.88
CA THR A 197 8.62 -29.76 -10.87
C THR A 197 9.32 -28.48 -11.26
N ARG A 198 10.59 -28.59 -11.66
CA ARG A 198 11.29 -27.49 -12.34
C ARG A 198 10.79 -27.40 -13.77
N ASP A 199 10.26 -26.25 -14.17
CA ASP A 199 9.76 -25.99 -15.52
C ASP A 199 10.75 -25.12 -16.30
N THR A 200 11.10 -25.53 -17.51
CA THR A 200 12.03 -24.82 -18.41
C THR A 200 11.32 -24.36 -19.69
N GLY A 201 9.99 -24.31 -19.70
CA GLY A 201 9.19 -24.09 -20.91
C GLY A 201 8.87 -22.62 -21.13
N ASP A 202 8.43 -21.91 -20.09
CA ASP A 202 8.05 -20.50 -20.13
C ASP A 202 8.42 -19.84 -18.79
N THR A 203 9.39 -18.93 -18.81
CA THR A 203 9.99 -18.34 -17.60
C THR A 203 9.99 -16.80 -17.69
N PRO A 204 9.74 -16.10 -16.58
CA PRO A 204 9.76 -14.63 -16.55
C PRO A 204 11.19 -14.09 -16.45
N SER A 205 12.09 -14.90 -15.90
CA SER A 205 13.52 -14.65 -15.69
C SER A 205 14.31 -15.94 -15.96
N GLY A 206 15.60 -15.77 -16.25
CA GLY A 206 16.56 -16.87 -16.41
C GLY A 206 16.07 -18.03 -17.28
N THR A 207 16.13 -19.26 -16.76
CA THR A 207 15.96 -20.50 -17.54
C THR A 207 14.97 -21.50 -16.96
N SER A 208 14.56 -21.37 -15.70
CA SER A 208 13.48 -22.18 -15.13
C SER A 208 12.62 -21.48 -14.09
N SER A 209 11.48 -22.08 -13.77
CA SER A 209 10.58 -21.66 -12.68
C SER A 209 10.09 -22.88 -11.88
N ALA A 210 9.51 -22.65 -10.71
CA ALA A 210 8.79 -23.69 -9.97
C ALA A 210 7.38 -23.85 -10.56
N ARG A 211 7.04 -25.06 -11.02
CA ARG A 211 5.69 -25.42 -11.47
C ARG A 211 5.03 -26.32 -10.43
N ILE A 212 3.97 -25.81 -9.81
CA ILE A 212 3.16 -26.54 -8.83
C ILE A 212 1.82 -26.88 -9.47
N ASN A 213 1.48 -28.16 -9.55
CA ASN A 213 0.21 -28.63 -10.08
C ASN A 213 -0.65 -29.21 -8.96
N VAL A 214 -1.70 -28.48 -8.54
CA VAL A 214 -2.68 -28.95 -7.56
C VAL A 214 -3.76 -29.74 -8.30
N THR A 215 -3.77 -31.06 -8.12
CA THR A 215 -4.70 -31.98 -8.80
C THR A 215 -5.94 -32.28 -7.98
N GLN A 216 -5.89 -32.09 -6.66
CA GLN A 216 -7.04 -32.23 -5.76
C GLN A 216 -7.00 -31.14 -4.68
N ALA A 217 -8.14 -30.48 -4.47
CA ALA A 217 -8.33 -29.42 -3.49
C ALA A 217 -9.80 -29.37 -3.05
N GLU A 218 -10.06 -29.06 -1.77
CA GLU A 218 -11.40 -28.98 -1.19
C GLU A 218 -11.67 -27.61 -0.53
N GLY A 219 -10.94 -26.57 -0.94
CA GLY A 219 -11.20 -25.18 -0.52
C GLY A 219 -10.46 -24.70 0.73
N THR A 220 -9.77 -25.58 1.46
CA THR A 220 -8.95 -25.19 2.62
C THR A 220 -7.52 -24.89 2.17
N ASP A 221 -7.11 -23.63 2.31
CA ASP A 221 -5.91 -23.09 1.69
C ASP A 221 -4.59 -23.77 2.10
N TRP A 222 -4.32 -23.85 3.40
CA TRP A 222 -3.06 -24.41 3.93
C TRP A 222 -2.87 -25.90 3.66
N LYS A 223 -3.94 -26.63 3.28
CA LYS A 223 -3.90 -28.07 3.01
C LYS A 223 -3.18 -28.46 1.71
N ALA A 224 -2.77 -27.48 0.89
CA ALA A 224 -1.71 -27.64 -0.10
C ALA A 224 -0.77 -26.44 0.01
N SER A 225 0.47 -26.67 0.45
CA SER A 225 1.43 -25.63 0.80
C SER A 225 2.77 -25.83 0.11
N PHE A 226 3.28 -24.78 -0.52
CA PHE A 226 4.64 -24.71 -1.07
C PHE A 226 5.51 -23.84 -0.15
N THR A 227 6.53 -24.44 0.46
CA THR A 227 7.13 -23.94 1.71
C THR A 227 8.65 -23.84 1.62
N TYR A 228 9.21 -22.76 2.15
CA TYR A 228 10.64 -22.62 2.45
C TYR A 228 10.86 -22.55 3.96
N GLN A 229 11.83 -23.30 4.48
CA GLN A 229 12.20 -23.31 5.90
C GLN A 229 13.69 -23.66 6.07
N PRO A 230 14.40 -23.10 7.07
CA PRO A 230 13.95 -22.05 8.00
C PRO A 230 14.13 -20.63 7.44
N VAL A 231 13.32 -19.71 7.97
CA VAL A 231 13.44 -18.26 7.78
C VAL A 231 13.57 -17.59 9.15
N VAL A 232 14.48 -16.62 9.25
CA VAL A 232 14.70 -15.85 10.47
C VAL A 232 13.92 -14.54 10.43
N LEU A 233 12.88 -14.42 11.24
CA LEU A 233 12.05 -13.24 11.40
C LEU A 233 12.35 -12.54 12.73
N SER A 234 12.44 -11.22 12.67
CA SER A 234 12.56 -10.34 13.83
C SER A 234 11.18 -9.77 14.19
N ALA A 235 10.94 -9.43 15.45
CA ALA A 235 9.69 -8.84 15.89
C ALA A 235 9.48 -7.44 15.29
N ASN A 236 8.23 -7.07 14.99
CA ASN A 236 7.82 -5.73 14.53
C ASN A 236 8.67 -5.19 13.37
N THR A 237 9.09 -6.06 12.46
CA THR A 237 10.02 -5.75 11.38
C THR A 237 9.28 -5.75 10.05
N GLU A 238 9.52 -4.74 9.22
CA GLU A 238 8.99 -4.72 7.86
C GLU A 238 9.78 -5.66 6.96
N TYR A 239 9.07 -6.34 6.07
CA TYR A 239 9.64 -7.18 5.03
C TYR A 239 8.96 -6.89 3.70
N THR A 240 9.71 -7.05 2.62
CA THR A 240 9.17 -7.04 1.25
C THR A 240 9.23 -8.45 0.70
N ILE A 241 8.07 -8.97 0.33
CA ILE A 241 7.91 -10.20 -0.43
C ILE A 241 7.91 -9.81 -1.90
N SER A 242 8.81 -10.38 -2.71
CA SER A 242 8.76 -10.23 -4.16
C SER A 242 8.84 -11.57 -4.87
N PHE A 243 8.06 -11.74 -5.93
CA PHE A 243 8.09 -12.92 -6.79
C PHE A 243 7.43 -12.62 -8.14
N GLN A 244 7.75 -13.43 -9.14
CA GLN A 244 7.01 -13.52 -10.40
C GLN A 244 6.05 -14.71 -10.30
N ALA A 245 4.80 -14.54 -10.72
CA ALA A 245 3.87 -15.66 -10.76
C ALA A 245 2.84 -15.56 -11.89
N LYS A 246 2.36 -16.72 -12.33
CA LYS A 246 1.19 -16.91 -13.20
C LYS A 246 0.48 -18.23 -12.89
N ALA A 247 -0.71 -18.42 -13.42
CA ALA A 247 -1.43 -19.69 -13.37
C ALA A 247 -1.90 -20.12 -14.77
N LEU A 248 -2.29 -21.38 -14.98
CA LEU A 248 -2.92 -21.79 -16.25
C LEU A 248 -4.38 -21.32 -16.39
N SER A 249 -4.99 -20.91 -15.28
CA SER A 249 -6.33 -20.32 -15.23
C SER A 249 -6.38 -19.36 -14.05
N ASN A 250 -7.17 -18.29 -14.17
CA ASN A 250 -7.28 -17.29 -13.11
C ASN A 250 -7.65 -17.95 -11.79
N ARG A 251 -6.87 -17.64 -10.74
CA ARG A 251 -7.09 -18.16 -9.40
C ARG A 251 -6.41 -17.28 -8.36
N SER A 252 -6.76 -17.49 -7.10
CA SER A 252 -6.07 -16.89 -5.98
C SER A 252 -5.08 -17.87 -5.35
N MET A 253 -4.08 -17.29 -4.68
CA MET A 253 -3.19 -17.95 -3.74
C MET A 253 -3.02 -17.04 -2.52
N SER A 254 -2.49 -17.55 -1.42
CA SER A 254 -2.09 -16.74 -0.27
C SER A 254 -0.59 -16.86 -0.04
N VAL A 255 -0.04 -15.95 0.76
CA VAL A 255 1.36 -15.97 1.18
C VAL A 255 1.47 -15.63 2.65
N TRP A 256 2.17 -16.42 3.45
CA TRP A 256 2.35 -16.10 4.86
C TRP A 256 3.68 -16.63 5.42
N ALA A 257 4.01 -16.19 6.63
CA ALA A 257 5.02 -16.84 7.43
C ALA A 257 4.48 -17.21 8.81
N GLN A 258 4.85 -18.39 9.29
CA GLN A 258 4.40 -18.90 10.59
C GLN A 258 5.47 -19.77 11.25
N GLN A 259 5.23 -20.13 12.50
CA GLN A 259 6.04 -21.10 13.23
C GLN A 259 6.04 -22.45 12.50
N GLY A 260 7.19 -23.13 12.45
CA GLY A 260 7.30 -24.43 11.77
C GLY A 260 6.70 -25.64 12.49
N SER A 261 5.99 -25.41 13.59
CA SER A 261 5.33 -26.43 14.40
C SER A 261 4.13 -25.84 15.13
N ASP A 262 3.31 -26.72 15.72
CA ASP A 262 2.28 -26.33 16.69
C ASP A 262 2.86 -25.36 17.75
N PRO A 263 2.14 -24.27 18.11
CA PRO A 263 0.76 -23.92 17.75
C PRO A 263 0.60 -23.10 16.43
N TRP A 264 1.57 -23.14 15.51
CA TRP A 264 1.47 -22.50 14.17
C TRP A 264 1.26 -20.99 14.24
N LYS A 265 1.96 -20.32 15.16
CA LYS A 265 1.85 -18.88 15.34
C LYS A 265 2.15 -18.17 14.01
N ASN A 266 1.20 -17.38 13.53
CA ASN A 266 1.37 -16.54 12.35
C ASN A 266 2.22 -15.30 12.68
N TYR A 267 3.15 -14.95 11.78
CA TYR A 267 3.98 -13.75 11.87
C TYR A 267 3.51 -12.65 10.93
N PHE A 268 3.07 -12.99 9.72
CA PHE A 268 2.37 -12.11 8.79
C PHE A 268 1.59 -12.96 7.78
N SER A 269 0.58 -12.37 7.16
CA SER A 269 -0.20 -12.99 6.08
C SER A 269 -0.57 -11.98 4.99
N VAL A 270 -0.63 -12.48 3.77
CA VAL A 270 -1.28 -11.89 2.60
C VAL A 270 -2.33 -12.91 2.16
N ASP A 271 -3.57 -12.69 2.58
CA ASP A 271 -4.65 -13.67 2.43
C ASP A 271 -5.05 -13.92 0.97
N GLU A 272 -4.75 -12.97 0.09
CA GLU A 272 -5.01 -13.10 -1.33
C GLU A 272 -3.97 -12.42 -2.22
N VAL A 273 -3.48 -13.18 -3.18
CA VAL A 273 -2.76 -12.75 -4.36
C VAL A 273 -3.48 -13.34 -5.58
N THR A 274 -4.12 -12.49 -6.37
CA THR A 274 -4.81 -12.88 -7.61
C THR A 274 -3.79 -13.15 -8.72
N LEU A 275 -3.82 -14.35 -9.28
CA LEU A 275 -3.00 -14.75 -10.41
C LEU A 275 -3.81 -14.79 -11.70
N GLY A 276 -3.27 -14.16 -12.74
CA GLY A 276 -3.74 -14.31 -14.12
C GLY A 276 -2.94 -15.35 -14.90
N THR A 277 -3.22 -15.44 -16.20
CA THR A 277 -2.53 -16.37 -17.12
C THR A 277 -1.19 -15.87 -17.65
N SER A 278 -0.85 -14.63 -17.38
CA SER A 278 0.42 -13.99 -17.77
C SER A 278 1.31 -13.78 -16.55
N TRP A 279 2.62 -13.89 -16.76
CA TRP A 279 3.60 -13.55 -15.73
C TRP A 279 3.41 -12.12 -15.23
N LYS A 280 3.34 -11.97 -13.91
CA LYS A 280 3.27 -10.69 -13.23
C LYS A 280 4.25 -10.67 -12.07
N HIS A 281 4.87 -9.52 -11.87
CA HIS A 281 5.70 -9.23 -10.72
C HIS A 281 4.82 -8.75 -9.57
N TYR A 282 4.98 -9.39 -8.42
CA TYR A 282 4.33 -9.00 -7.17
C TYR A 282 5.41 -8.49 -6.23
N GLU A 283 5.18 -7.32 -5.64
CA GLU A 283 6.03 -6.76 -4.59
C GLU A 283 5.12 -6.21 -3.48
N ILE A 284 5.10 -6.93 -2.36
CA ILE A 284 4.13 -6.75 -1.26
C ILE A 284 4.90 -6.49 0.03
N SER A 285 4.56 -5.41 0.72
CA SER A 285 5.14 -5.10 2.03
C SER A 285 4.28 -5.67 3.16
N VAL A 286 4.95 -6.33 4.12
CA VAL A 286 4.33 -6.90 5.32
C VAL A 286 5.12 -6.48 6.56
N THR A 287 4.48 -6.53 7.73
CA THR A 287 5.15 -6.31 9.01
C THR A 287 4.97 -7.55 9.87
N SER A 288 6.05 -8.09 10.40
CA SER A 288 5.99 -9.23 11.32
C SER A 288 5.32 -8.84 12.63
N SER A 289 4.69 -9.83 13.28
CA SER A 289 4.09 -9.66 14.59
C SER A 289 5.09 -9.23 15.67
N SER A 290 4.60 -8.96 16.88
CA SER A 290 5.41 -8.55 18.03
C SER A 290 6.39 -9.60 18.56
N ALA A 291 6.47 -10.77 17.93
CA ALA A 291 7.46 -11.80 18.22
C ALA A 291 8.28 -12.16 16.98
N GLY A 292 9.58 -12.39 17.18
CA GLY A 292 10.45 -13.00 16.17
C GLY A 292 10.47 -14.53 16.26
N ASP A 293 11.09 -15.16 15.27
CA ASP A 293 11.29 -16.61 15.18
C ASP A 293 12.48 -16.92 14.27
N THR A 294 13.40 -17.76 14.72
CA THR A 294 14.57 -18.17 13.94
C THR A 294 14.32 -19.44 13.11
N GLN A 295 13.16 -20.07 13.29
CA GLN A 295 12.78 -21.36 12.68
C GLN A 295 11.44 -21.27 11.93
N ALA A 296 11.00 -20.06 11.57
CA ALA A 296 9.76 -19.85 10.85
C ALA A 296 9.79 -20.49 9.46
N GLN A 297 8.61 -20.73 8.92
CA GLN A 297 8.35 -21.16 7.55
C GLN A 297 7.81 -19.98 6.75
N PHE A 298 8.19 -19.87 5.48
CA PHE A 298 7.56 -18.98 4.50
C PHE A 298 6.80 -19.83 3.48
N ILE A 299 5.52 -19.53 3.25
CA ILE A 299 4.58 -20.46 2.61
C ILE A 299 3.74 -19.74 1.56
N PHE A 300 3.55 -20.41 0.41
CA PHE A 300 2.47 -20.13 -0.55
C PHE A 300 1.34 -21.14 -0.38
N GLY A 301 0.13 -20.67 -0.13
CA GLY A 301 -1.08 -21.47 0.00
C GLY A 301 -1.78 -21.67 -1.33
N LEU A 302 -2.09 -22.92 -1.64
CA LEU A 302 -2.61 -23.33 -2.93
C LEU A 302 -3.86 -24.21 -2.83
N GLY A 303 -4.30 -24.58 -1.61
CA GLY A 303 -5.38 -25.53 -1.37
C GLY A 303 -6.79 -25.00 -1.61
N GLN A 304 -6.98 -23.70 -1.90
CA GLN A 304 -8.31 -23.16 -2.19
C GLN A 304 -8.95 -23.75 -3.46
N SER A 305 -8.15 -24.12 -4.46
CA SER A 305 -8.65 -24.65 -5.73
C SER A 305 -7.61 -25.51 -6.46
N THR A 306 -8.08 -26.38 -7.35
CA THR A 306 -7.22 -27.13 -8.28
C THR A 306 -6.65 -26.21 -9.35
N GLY A 307 -5.50 -26.56 -9.92
CA GLY A 307 -4.88 -25.84 -11.02
C GLY A 307 -3.36 -25.78 -10.92
N THR A 308 -2.71 -25.40 -12.01
CA THR A 308 -1.26 -25.22 -12.06
C THR A 308 -0.89 -23.76 -11.84
N VAL A 309 0.07 -23.53 -10.94
CA VAL A 309 0.72 -22.24 -10.66
C VAL A 309 2.20 -22.33 -10.98
N PHE A 310 2.75 -21.25 -11.52
CA PHE A 310 4.17 -21.07 -11.76
C PHE A 310 4.67 -19.91 -10.90
N ILE A 311 5.80 -20.09 -10.22
CA ILE A 311 6.40 -19.10 -9.32
C ILE A 311 7.91 -19.02 -9.63
N ASP A 312 8.46 -17.80 -9.64
CA ASP A 312 9.87 -17.53 -9.90
C ASP A 312 10.38 -16.27 -9.17
N ASP A 313 11.70 -16.08 -9.09
CA ASP A 313 12.43 -14.98 -8.44
C ASP A 313 11.87 -14.61 -7.05
N VAL A 314 11.67 -15.63 -6.21
CA VAL A 314 11.10 -15.44 -4.88
C VAL A 314 12.13 -14.85 -3.92
N ARG A 315 11.77 -13.73 -3.29
CA ARG A 315 12.58 -13.05 -2.29
C ARG A 315 11.73 -12.66 -1.10
N LEU A 316 12.36 -12.70 0.06
CA LEU A 316 11.85 -12.13 1.30
C LEU A 316 12.96 -11.25 1.87
N GLN A 317 12.86 -9.94 1.65
CA GLN A 317 13.91 -9.00 2.03
C GLN A 317 13.50 -8.18 3.25
N VAL A 318 14.46 -7.86 4.12
CA VAL A 318 14.24 -6.96 5.26
C VAL A 318 13.98 -5.53 4.77
N GLY A 319 12.96 -4.89 5.30
CA GLY A 319 12.54 -3.52 4.99
C GLY A 319 11.41 -3.46 3.96
N SER A 320 10.91 -2.24 3.74
CA SER A 320 9.84 -1.94 2.78
C SER A 320 10.27 -0.89 1.75
N ARG A 321 9.69 -0.99 0.55
CA ARG A 321 9.74 0.01 -0.53
C ARG A 321 8.44 0.81 -0.69
N GLU A 322 7.55 0.81 0.31
CA GLU A 322 6.29 1.60 0.27
C GLU A 322 6.55 3.11 0.43
N VAL A 323 7.27 3.67 -0.54
CA VAL A 323 7.47 5.09 -0.72
C VAL A 323 6.88 5.46 -2.06
N TRP A 324 5.91 6.37 -2.05
CA TRP A 324 5.12 6.71 -3.22
C TRP A 324 5.30 8.17 -3.60
N ARG A 325 5.21 8.44 -4.89
CA ARG A 325 5.34 9.75 -5.49
C ARG A 325 4.20 10.02 -6.45
N ARG A 326 3.71 11.25 -6.48
CA ARG A 326 2.88 11.76 -7.58
C ARG A 326 3.33 13.16 -7.98
N ASP A 327 3.54 13.33 -9.28
CA ASP A 327 4.01 14.58 -9.86
C ASP A 327 2.84 15.46 -10.31
N TYR A 328 3.02 16.77 -10.13
CA TYR A 328 2.07 17.81 -10.46
C TYR A 328 2.76 18.93 -11.25
N SER A 329 1.99 19.74 -11.98
CA SER A 329 2.55 20.83 -12.80
C SER A 329 3.34 21.89 -12.02
N GLY A 330 3.11 22.01 -10.71
CA GLY A 330 3.78 22.94 -9.80
C GLY A 330 4.70 22.28 -8.78
N GLY A 331 4.85 20.95 -8.78
CA GLY A 331 5.59 20.26 -7.72
C GLY A 331 5.44 18.74 -7.73
N THR A 332 5.80 18.10 -6.62
CA THR A 332 5.60 16.68 -6.38
C THR A 332 5.17 16.44 -4.94
N VAL A 333 4.44 15.35 -4.75
CA VAL A 333 4.08 14.82 -3.44
C VAL A 333 4.84 13.52 -3.21
N LEU A 334 5.31 13.32 -1.98
CA LEU A 334 5.93 12.10 -1.49
C LEU A 334 5.17 11.57 -0.28
N VAL A 335 5.06 10.25 -0.19
CA VAL A 335 4.49 9.53 0.96
C VAL A 335 5.49 8.45 1.36
N ASN A 336 6.01 8.49 2.59
CA ASN A 336 6.76 7.38 3.16
C ASN A 336 5.84 6.59 4.08
N VAL A 337 5.34 5.48 3.57
CA VAL A 337 4.50 4.56 4.32
C VAL A 337 5.34 3.64 5.17
N THR A 338 6.67 3.58 5.03
CA THR A 338 7.49 2.62 5.80
C THR A 338 7.65 3.03 7.27
N SER A 339 8.02 2.08 8.13
CA SER A 339 8.27 2.29 9.57
C SER A 339 9.64 2.91 9.86
N ALA A 340 10.44 3.17 8.83
CA ALA A 340 11.76 3.78 8.93
C ALA A 340 11.83 5.06 8.09
N GLU A 341 12.76 5.95 8.45
CA GLU A 341 13.10 7.06 7.56
C GLU A 341 13.70 6.56 6.25
N LYS A 342 13.48 7.33 5.17
CA LYS A 342 13.95 7.01 3.83
C LYS A 342 14.64 8.22 3.22
N ILE A 343 15.80 7.97 2.61
CA ILE A 343 16.48 8.96 1.78
C ILE A 343 15.96 8.78 0.34
N ILE A 344 15.43 9.85 -0.23
CA ILE A 344 14.76 9.85 -1.53
C ILE A 344 15.50 10.81 -2.45
N GLU A 345 16.06 10.27 -3.54
CA GLU A 345 16.55 11.06 -4.66
C GLU A 345 15.37 11.59 -5.47
N LEU A 346 15.35 12.90 -5.74
CA LEU A 346 14.23 13.55 -6.43
C LEU A 346 14.38 13.54 -7.95
N GLY A 347 15.60 13.34 -8.45
CA GLY A 347 15.93 13.36 -9.89
C GLY A 347 15.89 14.76 -10.53
N ALA A 348 15.55 15.79 -9.76
CA ALA A 348 15.55 17.20 -10.15
C ALA A 348 15.65 18.08 -8.89
N THR A 349 15.88 19.38 -9.06
CA THR A 349 15.81 20.35 -7.97
C THR A 349 14.36 20.74 -7.72
N PHE A 350 13.95 20.62 -6.46
CA PHE A 350 12.68 21.12 -5.94
C PHE A 350 12.95 22.12 -4.82
N LYS A 351 11.92 22.83 -4.39
CA LYS A 351 11.94 23.74 -3.26
C LYS A 351 10.93 23.27 -2.22
N LYS A 352 11.31 23.19 -0.95
CA LYS A 352 10.35 22.91 0.12
C LYS A 352 9.35 24.06 0.27
N ILE A 353 8.18 23.79 0.84
CA ILE A 353 7.29 24.85 1.32
C ILE A 353 8.07 25.72 2.31
N MET A 354 7.83 27.03 2.31
CA MET A 354 8.34 27.93 3.35
C MET A 354 7.18 28.21 4.31
N GLY A 355 7.15 27.46 5.41
CA GLY A 355 6.07 27.45 6.38
C GLY A 355 6.50 27.95 7.76
N SER A 356 5.53 28.33 8.58
CA SER A 356 5.75 28.81 9.95
C SER A 356 5.47 27.75 11.01
N GLN A 357 4.67 26.72 10.69
CA GLN A 357 4.22 25.72 11.65
C GLN A 357 5.27 24.66 11.95
N VAL A 358 6.00 24.21 10.91
CA VAL A 358 7.08 23.22 11.04
C VAL A 358 8.30 23.66 10.22
N PRO A 359 8.99 24.74 10.62
CA PRO A 359 10.09 25.32 9.84
C PRO A 359 11.32 24.40 9.74
N SER A 360 11.41 23.33 10.53
CA SER A 360 12.44 22.30 10.38
C SER A 360 12.22 21.39 9.16
N ILE A 361 11.00 21.34 8.63
CA ILE A 361 10.63 20.61 7.43
C ILE A 361 10.34 21.59 6.29
N ASN A 362 9.49 22.58 6.53
CA ASN A 362 9.07 23.59 5.57
C ASN A 362 9.95 24.85 5.69
N ASP A 363 11.25 24.70 5.39
CA ASP A 363 12.28 25.75 5.50
C ASP A 363 12.46 26.60 4.22
N GLY A 364 11.77 26.25 3.12
CA GLY A 364 11.96 26.89 1.82
C GLY A 364 13.30 26.61 1.12
N SER A 365 14.08 25.64 1.59
CA SER A 365 15.34 25.23 0.94
C SER A 365 15.10 24.58 -0.42
N GLU A 366 16.10 24.69 -1.30
CA GLU A 366 16.17 23.90 -2.53
C GLU A 366 16.85 22.56 -2.24
N VAL A 367 16.26 21.49 -2.76
CA VAL A 367 16.66 20.11 -2.51
C VAL A 367 16.61 19.29 -3.79
N ASN A 368 17.57 18.39 -3.96
CA ASN A 368 17.54 17.32 -4.97
C ASN A 368 17.44 15.92 -4.33
N GLN A 369 17.52 15.87 -3.00
CA GLN A 369 17.37 14.70 -2.15
C GLN A 369 16.68 15.12 -0.85
N VAL A 370 15.83 14.25 -0.29
CA VAL A 370 15.19 14.48 1.01
C VAL A 370 15.29 13.26 1.92
N THR A 371 15.42 13.49 3.21
CA THR A 371 15.17 12.48 4.24
C THR A 371 13.71 12.59 4.67
N LEU A 372 12.89 11.63 4.27
CA LEU A 372 11.47 11.56 4.63
C LEU A 372 11.28 10.60 5.80
N GLN A 373 10.73 11.11 6.90
CA GLN A 373 10.54 10.34 8.14
C GLN A 373 9.53 9.21 7.95
N ALA A 374 9.58 8.21 8.83
CA ALA A 374 8.62 7.12 8.85
C ALA A 374 7.19 7.64 9.01
N ARG A 375 6.25 7.09 8.24
CA ARG A 375 4.82 7.44 8.27
C ARG A 375 4.60 8.95 8.17
N ASP A 376 5.25 9.58 7.18
CA ASP A 376 5.19 11.03 6.92
C ASP A 376 4.96 11.30 5.42
N GLY A 377 4.53 12.53 5.12
CA GLY A 377 4.37 13.07 3.79
C GLY A 377 5.25 14.29 3.56
N LEU A 378 5.56 14.58 2.30
CA LEU A 378 6.21 15.84 1.93
C LEU A 378 5.66 16.38 0.62
N ILE A 379 5.42 17.69 0.59
CA ILE A 379 5.09 18.43 -0.62
C ILE A 379 6.30 19.28 -1.01
N LEU A 380 6.69 19.16 -2.26
CA LEU A 380 7.84 19.84 -2.84
C LEU A 380 7.41 20.62 -4.08
N LEU A 381 7.89 21.85 -4.22
CA LEU A 381 7.52 22.77 -5.28
C LEU A 381 8.57 22.77 -6.38
N LEU A 382 8.17 23.03 -7.61
CA LEU A 382 9.12 23.39 -8.65
C LEU A 382 9.69 24.81 -8.38
N PRO A 383 11.00 25.05 -8.62
CA PRO A 383 11.58 26.38 -8.47
C PRO A 383 10.92 27.41 -9.39
N ALA A 384 10.77 28.65 -8.92
CA ALA A 384 10.14 29.73 -9.70
C ALA A 384 10.87 29.94 -11.04
N GLY A 385 10.12 29.99 -12.15
CA GLY A 385 10.68 30.15 -13.51
C GLY A 385 10.87 28.86 -14.30
N THR A 386 10.61 27.69 -13.71
CA THR A 386 10.53 26.40 -14.44
C THR A 386 9.14 26.12 -15.04
N ALA A 387 8.17 27.02 -14.81
CA ALA A 387 6.87 26.99 -15.45
C ALA A 387 7.01 27.38 -16.94
N GLY A 388 7.21 26.37 -17.79
CA GLY A 388 7.30 26.56 -19.24
C GLY A 388 8.52 25.89 -19.84
N GLY A 389 8.53 24.56 -19.86
CA GLY A 389 9.55 23.80 -20.56
C GLY A 389 9.03 22.42 -20.87
N THR A 390 8.72 22.20 -22.16
CA THR A 390 8.65 20.93 -22.88
C THR A 390 8.83 19.67 -22.04
N LYS A 391 7.88 18.72 -22.17
CA LYS A 391 8.04 17.27 -21.88
C LYS A 391 9.51 16.96 -21.65
N SER A 392 9.94 16.98 -20.39
CA SER A 392 11.28 16.52 -20.06
C SER A 392 11.24 15.04 -20.39
N THR A 393 11.76 14.72 -21.56
CA THR A 393 12.18 13.37 -21.90
C THR A 393 13.35 13.07 -20.99
N VAL A 394 13.04 12.82 -19.71
CA VAL A 394 13.78 11.78 -18.99
C VAL A 394 13.73 10.59 -19.93
N PRO A 395 14.88 9.99 -20.30
CA PRO A 395 14.88 8.84 -21.17
C PRO A 395 13.93 7.82 -20.58
N LEU A 396 12.87 7.53 -21.33
CA LEU A 396 11.93 6.45 -21.08
C LEU A 396 12.69 5.13 -21.33
N TYR A 397 13.72 4.86 -20.53
CA TYR A 397 14.38 3.57 -20.51
C TYR A 397 13.68 2.73 -19.44
N GLN A 398 12.83 1.84 -19.96
CA GLN A 398 12.16 0.73 -19.28
C GLN A 398 11.15 1.09 -18.18
N LEU A 399 10.01 1.65 -18.58
CA LEU A 399 8.75 1.41 -17.85
C LEU A 399 7.55 1.26 -18.79
N LEU A 400 7.79 0.71 -19.99
CA LEU A 400 6.77 0.15 -20.86
C LEU A 400 6.91 -1.36 -20.79
N LEU A 401 6.11 -1.96 -19.92
CA LEU A 401 5.52 -3.30 -19.96
C LEU A 401 5.09 -3.60 -18.52
N LEU A 402 3.90 -3.15 -18.13
CA LEU A 402 3.04 -3.70 -17.07
C LEU A 402 1.80 -2.79 -16.96
N ASN A 403 1.10 -2.66 -18.09
CA ASN A 403 -0.30 -2.24 -18.18
C ASN A 403 -0.79 -2.81 -19.51
N ASN A 404 -1.12 -4.09 -19.51
CA ASN A 404 -2.01 -4.63 -20.52
C ASN A 404 -3.38 -4.75 -19.86
N GLU A 405 -4.24 -3.78 -20.14
CA GLU A 405 -5.67 -4.04 -20.26
C GLU A 405 -5.88 -4.98 -21.46
N GLN A 406 -6.16 -6.25 -21.18
CA GLN A 406 -7.35 -7.01 -21.62
C GLN A 406 -7.37 -8.37 -20.93
#